data_AF-A0A1R3FC84-F1
#
_entry.id   AF-A0A1R3FC84-F1
#
_cell.length_a   1.000
_cell.length_b   1.000
_cell.length_c   1.000
_cell.angle_alpha   90.00
_cell.angle_beta   90.00
_cell.angle_gamma   90.00
#
_symmetry.space_group_name_H-M   'P 1'
#
loop_
_entity.id
_entity.type
_entity.pdbx_description
1 polymer ?
#
loop_
_entity_poly.entity_id
_entity_poly.type
_entity_poly.pdbx_seq_one_letter_code
_entity_poly.pdbx_strand_id
1 'polypeptide(L)'
;MSEVSDQDTDNLLIFTNFISDNMIWIVILVIIVVYRKGFSDLLTRLTGFDLSNGNSKVGVQAAAPSITSTNESKAIEQTDSSQDVPEETTIHVKPDEKDWFPAVNQALDIDDLTKAEAIFEMYKVEEKDPKKLFKSKCVFQYLMYRRGNVSNSLLLLEQLTDKIEDEDKDEDHRFYCLIWLSWALSETEQFEKEIALWTKALNKFESESFKVKVVVELALAYKNNNQLDPAKKVLLDTLTSTNASKNISVLFVSLSAIEEKLGNVLHATFCLDKAVEYTPENLDGMFNAAYSASNNKAPELAICNYNLLTKVSPNNALALNNLGVATSEAGLTIKSVENYRLAAQKENTLAMSNQGYSLLNAGFIDEAEEIADKALKLENTHTNIFDLKSRIEEKRKEEKKKWEELLSNSTKQQVNIRKYTDKYYQGKLSELVGTWVLNKSIEIKIESGNILNVEWETALELLGQKFQCEVTGSIHNATFTGVFSKKPLGRTSQNLFFDQQDRSIECFGYVDKNSLIIFPRSNDEALPSDVTMHRK
;
A
#
# COMPACT_ATOMS: atom_id res chain seq x y z
N MET A 1 8.45 -35.41 18.56
CA MET A 1 9.25 -34.79 19.64
C MET A 1 10.69 -34.90 19.20
N SER A 2 11.16 -33.96 18.37
CA SER A 2 11.69 -32.64 18.74
C SER A 2 13.15 -32.74 19.18
N GLU A 3 14.06 -32.67 18.22
CA GLU A 3 15.43 -32.17 18.40
C GLU A 3 15.78 -31.47 17.09
N VAL A 4 15.37 -30.19 17.03
CA VAL A 4 15.80 -29.22 16.01
C VAL A 4 17.28 -28.94 16.30
N SER A 5 18.15 -29.08 15.29
CA SER A 5 19.59 -28.99 15.50
C SER A 5 20.01 -27.60 15.96
N ASP A 6 20.92 -27.55 16.92
CA ASP A 6 21.46 -26.34 17.56
C ASP A 6 22.01 -25.28 16.58
N GLN A 7 22.29 -25.62 15.32
CA GLN A 7 22.94 -24.74 14.35
C GLN A 7 21.98 -23.79 13.61
N ASP A 8 20.73 -24.19 13.40
CA ASP A 8 19.68 -23.28 12.89
C ASP A 8 19.27 -22.30 13.97
N THR A 9 19.23 -22.75 15.24
CA THR A 9 19.11 -21.86 16.39
C THR A 9 20.31 -20.92 16.50
N ASP A 10 21.55 -21.37 16.26
CA ASP A 10 22.73 -20.48 16.31
C ASP A 10 22.76 -19.44 15.18
N ASN A 11 22.39 -19.79 13.95
CA ASN A 11 22.30 -18.79 12.86
C ASN A 11 21.13 -17.83 13.06
N LEU A 12 20.00 -18.32 13.57
CA LEU A 12 18.88 -17.47 13.97
C LEU A 12 19.27 -16.57 15.15
N LEU A 13 20.07 -17.07 16.09
CA LEU A 13 20.59 -16.33 17.24
C LEU A 13 21.63 -15.28 16.79
N ILE A 14 22.54 -15.60 15.87
CA ILE A 14 23.50 -14.66 15.29
C ILE A 14 22.77 -13.56 14.51
N PHE A 15 21.77 -13.92 13.71
CA PHE A 15 20.99 -12.94 12.94
C PHE A 15 20.10 -12.08 13.85
N THR A 16 19.43 -12.67 14.83
CA THR A 16 18.60 -11.91 15.80
C THR A 16 19.45 -11.05 16.72
N ASN A 17 20.64 -11.50 17.14
CA ASN A 17 21.60 -10.68 17.88
C ASN A 17 22.15 -9.55 16.99
N PHE A 18 22.51 -9.81 15.73
CA PHE A 18 22.95 -8.76 14.81
C PHE A 18 21.86 -7.70 14.59
N ILE A 19 20.62 -8.14 14.37
CA ILE A 19 19.48 -7.23 14.24
C ILE A 19 19.29 -6.47 15.55
N SER A 20 19.20 -7.14 16.70
CA SER A 20 19.03 -6.52 18.02
C SER A 20 20.13 -5.49 18.33
N ASP A 21 21.40 -5.85 18.14
CA ASP A 21 22.56 -5.02 18.44
C ASP A 21 22.67 -3.81 17.49
N ASN A 22 22.07 -3.89 16.30
CA ASN A 22 22.09 -2.83 15.29
C ASN A 22 20.72 -2.21 15.00
N MET A 23 19.67 -2.57 15.76
CA MET A 23 18.28 -2.17 15.47
C MET A 23 18.12 -0.66 15.41
N ILE A 24 18.79 0.06 16.32
CA ILE A 24 18.77 1.52 16.37
C ILE A 24 19.37 2.11 15.08
N TRP A 25 20.50 1.57 14.61
CA TRP A 25 21.14 2.02 13.38
C TRP A 25 20.33 1.68 12.14
N ILE A 26 19.72 0.50 12.09
CA ILE A 26 18.82 0.09 11.00
C ILE A 26 17.61 1.02 10.93
N VAL A 27 16.99 1.34 12.08
CA VAL A 27 15.85 2.28 12.16
C VAL A 27 16.27 3.69 11.75
N ILE A 28 17.43 4.18 12.19
CA ILE A 28 17.97 5.49 11.77
C ILE A 28 18.19 5.52 10.25
N LEU A 29 18.73 4.44 9.67
CA LEU A 29 19.02 4.36 8.25
C LEU A 29 17.71 4.31 7.43
N VAL A 30 16.70 3.58 7.90
CA VAL A 30 15.35 3.58 7.32
C VAL A 30 14.71 4.96 7.40
N ILE A 31 14.82 5.67 8.53
CA ILE A 31 14.33 7.05 8.69
C ILE A 31 15.04 7.99 7.72
N ILE A 32 16.38 7.89 7.58
CA ILE A 32 17.15 8.70 6.63
C ILE A 32 16.72 8.41 5.19
N VAL A 33 16.42 7.15 4.83
CA VAL A 33 16.00 6.78 3.47
C VAL A 33 14.56 7.22 3.18
N VAL A 34 13.62 6.98 4.09
CA VAL A 34 12.20 7.33 3.95
C VAL A 34 12.02 8.85 3.96
N TYR A 35 12.73 9.56 4.83
CA TYR A 35 12.69 11.01 4.94
C TYR A 35 13.86 11.71 4.25
N ARG A 36 14.50 11.06 3.26
CA ARG A 36 15.72 11.55 2.59
C ARG A 36 15.64 13.00 2.12
N LYS A 37 14.45 13.44 1.69
CA LYS A 37 14.20 14.81 1.23
C LYS A 37 14.13 15.80 2.41
N GLY A 38 13.42 15.44 3.48
CA GLY A 38 13.39 16.25 4.72
C GLY A 38 14.73 16.28 5.45
N PHE A 39 15.51 15.19 5.40
CA PHE A 39 16.85 15.10 5.98
C PHE A 39 17.88 15.92 5.17
N SER A 40 17.79 15.90 3.83
CA SER A 40 18.58 16.77 2.95
C SER A 40 18.29 18.25 3.24
N ASP A 41 17.02 18.64 3.34
CA ASP A 41 16.63 20.02 3.68
C ASP A 41 17.13 20.42 5.08
N LEU A 42 17.02 19.53 6.07
CA LEU A 42 17.56 19.77 7.42
C LEU A 42 19.08 19.99 7.40
N LEU A 43 19.84 19.12 6.70
CA LEU A 43 21.31 19.22 6.57
C LEU A 43 21.74 20.55 5.94
N THR A 44 21.04 21.02 4.91
CA THR A 44 21.35 22.31 4.28
C THR A 44 21.04 23.53 5.15
N ARG A 45 20.24 23.34 6.21
CA ARG A 45 19.80 24.40 7.14
C ARG A 45 20.54 24.38 8.48
N LEU A 46 21.43 23.42 8.70
CA LEU A 46 22.22 23.33 9.93
C LEU A 46 23.18 24.50 10.04
N THR A 47 23.04 25.28 11.11
CA THR A 47 23.87 26.47 11.37
C THR A 47 24.87 26.27 12.50
N GLY A 48 24.78 25.16 13.26
CA GLY A 48 25.73 24.84 14.32
C GLY A 48 25.41 23.53 15.05
N PHE A 49 26.46 22.95 15.65
CA PHE A 49 26.38 21.71 16.42
C PHE A 49 27.15 21.88 17.74
N ASP A 50 26.47 21.70 18.87
CA ASP A 50 27.06 21.85 20.21
C ASP A 50 27.22 20.49 20.88
N LEU A 51 28.46 20.16 21.26
CA LEU A 51 28.79 18.94 21.99
C LEU A 51 29.62 19.28 23.23
N SER A 52 29.09 19.02 24.43
CA SER A 52 29.83 19.18 25.69
C SER A 52 29.75 17.91 26.54
N ASN A 53 30.88 17.52 27.15
CA ASN A 53 31.04 16.24 27.84
C ASN A 53 30.97 16.45 29.37
N GLY A 54 29.97 15.86 30.03
CA GLY A 54 29.63 16.06 31.45
C GLY A 54 28.14 15.81 31.70
N ASN A 55 27.47 16.58 32.57
CA ASN A 55 25.99 16.54 32.74
C ASN A 55 25.27 17.04 31.46
N SER A 56 25.29 16.22 30.40
CA SER A 56 25.31 16.65 29.00
C SER A 56 23.96 17.12 28.44
N LYS A 57 23.98 18.21 27.67
CA LYS A 57 23.01 18.55 26.62
C LYS A 57 23.68 18.34 25.25
N VAL A 58 22.97 17.68 24.34
CA VAL A 58 23.29 17.62 22.90
C VAL A 58 22.22 18.43 22.18
N GLY A 59 22.63 19.40 21.36
CA GLY A 59 21.73 20.31 20.68
C GLY A 59 22.18 20.60 19.25
N VAL A 60 21.22 20.71 18.35
CA VAL A 60 21.43 20.99 16.93
C VAL A 60 20.66 22.25 16.57
N GLN A 61 21.32 23.24 15.95
CA GLN A 61 20.69 24.50 15.52
C GLN A 61 20.46 24.48 14.01
N ALA A 62 19.26 24.83 13.57
CA ALA A 62 18.91 24.94 12.15
C ALA A 62 18.05 26.20 11.87
N ALA A 63 18.29 26.88 10.75
CA ALA A 63 17.50 28.03 10.29
C ALA A 63 16.08 27.59 9.84
N ALA A 64 15.07 28.48 9.83
CA ALA A 64 13.70 28.17 9.41
C ALA A 64 13.59 27.78 7.92
N PRO A 65 12.61 26.94 7.49
CA PRO A 65 12.49 26.49 6.10
C PRO A 65 12.06 27.64 5.19
N SER A 66 12.76 27.83 4.08
CA SER A 66 12.39 28.79 3.02
C SER A 66 11.42 28.13 2.06
N ILE A 67 10.14 28.50 2.08
CA ILE A 67 9.16 28.05 1.08
C ILE A 67 9.51 28.73 -0.25
N THR A 68 10.10 27.98 -1.19
CA THR A 68 10.40 28.48 -2.53
C THR A 68 9.43 27.81 -3.50
N SER A 69 8.41 28.56 -3.93
CA SER A 69 7.52 28.18 -5.03
C SER A 69 8.28 28.30 -6.36
N THR A 70 8.67 27.18 -6.96
CA THR A 70 9.18 27.15 -8.34
C THR A 70 8.02 27.24 -9.31
N ASN A 71 7.74 28.45 -9.80
CA ASN A 71 7.10 28.68 -11.09
C ASN A 71 8.19 28.73 -12.16
N GLU A 72 8.26 27.72 -13.03
CA GLU A 72 9.01 27.81 -14.28
C GLU A 72 8.09 28.43 -15.35
N SER A 73 8.43 29.64 -15.82
CA SER A 73 8.07 30.06 -17.17
C SER A 73 9.25 30.73 -17.84
N LYS A 74 9.65 30.15 -18.98
CA LYS A 74 10.77 30.52 -19.85
C LYS A 74 10.71 31.99 -20.31
N ALA A 75 11.88 32.61 -20.29
CA ALA A 75 12.20 33.92 -20.88
C ALA A 75 12.17 33.89 -22.41
N ILE A 76 11.81 35.02 -23.05
CA ILE A 76 12.52 35.60 -24.21
C ILE A 76 12.38 37.15 -24.21
N GLU A 77 13.56 37.77 -24.12
CA GLU A 77 14.12 39.02 -24.70
C GLU A 77 13.65 40.44 -24.37
N GLN A 78 14.71 41.24 -24.24
CA GLN A 78 14.88 42.64 -23.89
C GLN A 78 14.44 43.61 -24.99
N THR A 79 14.04 44.84 -24.60
CA THR A 79 14.72 46.07 -25.07
C THR A 79 14.39 47.27 -24.18
N ASP A 80 15.47 47.76 -23.57
CA ASP A 80 15.91 49.13 -23.27
C ASP A 80 15.05 50.25 -22.63
N SER A 81 15.73 50.86 -21.65
CA SER A 81 15.68 52.23 -21.10
C SER A 81 14.33 52.90 -20.77
N SER A 82 14.08 53.18 -19.48
CA SER A 82 14.48 54.43 -18.82
C SER A 82 13.91 54.49 -17.40
N GLN A 83 14.69 55.08 -16.49
CA GLN A 83 14.36 55.32 -15.09
C GLN A 83 13.08 56.12 -14.95
N ASP A 84 12.15 55.65 -14.12
CA ASP A 84 11.27 56.50 -13.32
C ASP A 84 10.77 55.74 -12.07
N VAL A 85 10.61 56.52 -11.01
CA VAL A 85 10.29 56.17 -9.62
C VAL A 85 9.00 55.31 -9.53
N PRO A 86 8.93 54.22 -8.74
CA PRO A 86 7.66 53.52 -8.57
C PRO A 86 6.76 54.29 -7.61
N GLU A 87 5.77 54.96 -8.19
CA GLU A 87 4.49 55.28 -7.58
C GLU A 87 3.86 54.02 -6.95
N GLU A 88 3.09 54.23 -5.89
CA GLU A 88 2.23 53.26 -5.23
C GLU A 88 1.37 52.50 -6.25
N THR A 89 1.80 51.31 -6.66
CA THR A 89 0.95 50.39 -7.41
C THR A 89 -0.15 49.86 -6.48
N THR A 90 -1.28 50.55 -6.57
CA THR A 90 -2.60 50.08 -6.18
C THR A 90 -2.83 48.72 -6.83
N ILE A 91 -2.86 47.66 -6.02
CA ILE A 91 -3.26 46.34 -6.49
C ILE A 91 -4.77 46.41 -6.74
N HIS A 92 -5.17 46.40 -8.02
CA HIS A 92 -6.53 46.10 -8.42
C HIS A 92 -6.85 44.63 -8.05
N VAL A 93 -7.32 44.41 -6.83
CA VAL A 93 -8.16 43.26 -6.51
C VAL A 93 -9.59 43.74 -6.68
N LYS A 94 -10.33 43.16 -7.63
CA LYS A 94 -11.79 43.17 -7.58
C LYS A 94 -12.26 41.79 -7.09
N PRO A 95 -12.49 41.63 -5.79
CA PRO A 95 -13.51 40.73 -5.28
C PRO A 95 -14.77 41.57 -4.97
N ASP A 96 -15.94 40.96 -4.92
CA ASP A 96 -17.14 41.62 -4.40
C ASP A 96 -16.84 42.30 -3.05
N GLU A 97 -16.85 43.63 -3.00
CA GLU A 97 -16.55 44.53 -1.86
C GLU A 97 -17.54 44.41 -0.67
N LYS A 98 -18.18 43.26 -0.49
CA LYS A 98 -19.18 43.04 0.58
C LYS A 98 -18.92 41.85 1.48
N ASP A 99 -17.92 41.01 1.18
CA ASP A 99 -17.61 39.87 2.03
C ASP A 99 -16.35 40.15 2.86
N TRP A 100 -16.56 40.39 4.15
CA TRP A 100 -15.49 40.67 5.11
C TRP A 100 -14.60 39.44 5.36
N PHE A 101 -15.12 38.22 5.13
CA PHE A 101 -14.49 36.98 5.57
C PHE A 101 -13.15 36.69 4.85
N PRO A 102 -13.04 36.76 3.50
CA PRO A 102 -11.75 36.55 2.84
C PRO A 102 -10.71 37.60 3.22
N ALA A 103 -11.12 38.86 3.38
CA ALA A 103 -10.22 39.96 3.72
C ALA A 103 -9.67 39.84 5.15
N VAL A 104 -10.52 39.45 6.12
CA VAL A 104 -10.06 39.12 7.48
C VAL A 104 -9.12 37.92 7.47
N ASN A 105 -9.44 36.85 6.72
CA ASN A 105 -8.55 35.69 6.64
C ASN A 105 -7.17 36.05 6.06
N GLN A 106 -7.12 36.91 5.04
CA GLN A 106 -5.86 37.39 4.46
C GLN A 106 -5.06 38.24 5.45
N ALA A 107 -5.73 39.08 6.26
CA ALA A 107 -5.05 39.84 7.31
C ALA A 107 -4.47 38.92 8.39
N LEU A 108 -5.22 37.87 8.77
CA LEU A 108 -4.76 36.86 9.72
C LEU A 108 -3.65 35.95 9.15
N ASP A 109 -3.54 35.78 7.82
CA ASP A 109 -2.42 35.04 7.19
C ASP A 109 -1.07 35.75 7.37
N ILE A 110 -1.09 37.08 7.53
CA ILE A 110 0.11 37.91 7.71
C ILE A 110 0.24 38.45 9.14
N ASP A 111 -0.48 37.85 10.10
CA ASP A 111 -0.53 38.23 11.52
C ASP A 111 -0.93 39.70 11.80
N ASP A 112 -1.66 40.34 10.88
CA ASP A 112 -2.13 41.73 11.01
C ASP A 112 -3.50 41.79 11.70
N LEU A 113 -3.49 41.67 13.03
CA LEU A 113 -4.69 41.70 13.87
C LEU A 113 -5.45 43.03 13.79
N THR A 114 -4.72 44.15 13.73
CA THR A 114 -5.33 45.49 13.67
C THR A 114 -6.10 45.69 12.37
N LYS A 115 -5.56 45.20 11.24
CA LYS A 115 -6.27 45.22 9.96
C LYS A 115 -7.48 44.30 9.97
N ALA A 116 -7.37 43.10 10.53
CA ALA A 116 -8.50 42.18 10.67
C ALA A 116 -9.65 42.81 11.47
N GLU A 117 -9.34 43.46 12.60
CA GLU A 117 -10.32 44.19 13.41
C GLU A 117 -10.93 45.35 12.64
N ALA A 118 -10.12 46.18 11.98
CA ALA A 118 -10.61 47.34 11.22
C ALA A 118 -11.58 46.94 10.09
N ILE A 119 -11.26 45.87 9.35
CA ILE A 119 -12.14 45.33 8.29
C ILE A 119 -13.49 44.92 8.89
N PHE A 120 -13.47 44.20 10.02
CA PHE A 120 -14.71 43.74 10.64
C PHE A 120 -15.51 44.89 11.26
N GLU A 121 -14.86 45.90 11.86
CA GLU A 121 -15.52 47.11 12.35
C GLU A 121 -16.28 47.83 11.22
N MET A 122 -15.68 47.95 10.02
CA MET A 122 -16.36 48.52 8.86
C MET A 122 -17.61 47.70 8.48
N TYR A 123 -17.48 46.38 8.40
CA TYR A 123 -18.61 45.49 8.12
C TYR A 123 -19.75 45.64 9.14
N LYS A 124 -19.43 45.80 10.44
CA LYS A 124 -20.45 45.98 11.48
C LYS A 124 -21.28 47.25 11.30
N VAL A 125 -20.72 48.30 10.70
CA VAL A 125 -21.43 49.55 10.42
C VAL A 125 -22.33 49.41 9.19
N GLU A 126 -21.90 48.62 8.21
CA GLU A 126 -22.59 48.44 6.94
C GLU A 126 -23.74 47.43 6.99
N GLU A 127 -23.59 46.34 7.77
CA GLU A 127 -24.59 45.29 7.86
C GLU A 127 -25.80 45.73 8.68
N LYS A 128 -26.96 45.78 8.03
CA LYS A 128 -28.21 46.26 8.60
C LYS A 128 -29.09 45.14 9.13
N ASP A 129 -28.88 43.90 8.69
CA ASP A 129 -29.59 42.75 9.22
C ASP A 129 -28.95 42.33 10.57
N PRO A 130 -29.66 42.49 11.70
CA PRO A 130 -29.12 42.19 13.01
C PRO A 130 -28.77 40.71 13.17
N LYS A 131 -29.50 39.78 12.52
CA LYS A 131 -29.21 38.34 12.59
C LYS A 131 -27.96 38.00 11.79
N LYS A 132 -27.85 38.53 10.56
CA LYS A 132 -26.67 38.32 9.73
C LYS A 132 -25.41 38.91 10.38
N LEU A 133 -25.53 40.10 10.96
CA LEU A 133 -24.46 40.73 11.75
C LEU A 133 -24.08 39.86 12.95
N PHE A 134 -25.06 39.30 13.65
CA PHE A 134 -24.80 38.42 14.79
C PHE A 134 -24.07 37.14 14.39
N LYS A 135 -24.58 36.41 13.38
CA LYS A 135 -23.89 35.23 12.80
C LYS A 135 -22.44 35.56 12.47
N SER A 136 -22.21 36.72 11.85
CA SER A 136 -20.87 37.18 11.47
C SER A 136 -19.98 37.48 12.68
N LYS A 137 -20.53 38.04 13.78
CA LYS A 137 -19.78 38.26 15.03
C LYS A 137 -19.30 36.95 15.62
N CYS A 138 -20.11 35.89 15.62
CA CYS A 138 -19.70 34.57 16.10
C CYS A 138 -18.53 34.01 15.28
N VAL A 139 -18.65 34.05 13.94
CA VAL A 139 -17.57 33.61 13.03
C VAL A 139 -16.30 34.42 13.27
N PHE A 140 -16.41 35.75 13.36
CA PHE A 140 -15.26 36.62 13.57
C PHE A 140 -14.54 36.31 14.87
N GLN A 141 -15.26 36.18 15.99
CA GLN A 141 -14.64 35.84 17.28
C GLN A 141 -13.96 34.47 17.23
N TYR A 142 -14.57 33.48 16.57
CA TYR A 142 -13.93 32.18 16.34
C TYR A 142 -12.63 32.30 15.53
N LEU A 143 -12.60 33.10 14.47
CA LEU A 143 -11.37 33.34 13.68
C LEU A 143 -10.29 34.05 14.51
N MET A 144 -10.65 35.09 15.27
CA MET A 144 -9.72 35.80 16.13
C MET A 144 -9.15 34.90 17.24
N TYR A 145 -9.95 33.97 17.75
CA TYR A 145 -9.48 32.92 18.65
C TYR A 145 -8.51 31.96 17.94
N ARG A 146 -8.98 31.26 16.90
CA ARG A 146 -8.26 30.14 16.27
C ARG A 146 -7.01 30.57 15.52
N ARG A 147 -7.09 31.69 14.79
CA ARG A 147 -6.04 32.16 13.88
C ARG A 147 -5.30 33.36 14.45
N GLY A 148 -6.02 34.28 15.07
CA GLY A 148 -5.43 35.49 15.64
C GLY A 148 -4.80 35.29 17.04
N ASN A 149 -4.98 34.13 17.66
CA ASN A 149 -4.52 33.83 19.03
C ASN A 149 -4.94 34.90 20.06
N VAL A 150 -6.10 35.52 19.86
CA VAL A 150 -6.61 36.58 20.74
C VAL A 150 -7.31 35.95 21.92
N SER A 151 -6.69 36.03 23.10
CA SER A 151 -7.07 35.27 24.30
C SER A 151 -8.50 35.55 24.81
N ASN A 152 -9.05 36.74 24.56
CA ASN A 152 -10.39 37.11 25.01
C ASN A 152 -11.52 36.72 24.03
N SER A 153 -11.19 36.27 22.82
CA SER A 153 -12.19 36.02 21.78
C SER A 153 -13.14 34.88 22.13
N LEU A 154 -12.65 33.84 22.83
CA LEU A 154 -13.50 32.75 23.31
C LEU A 154 -14.52 33.25 24.35
N LEU A 155 -14.09 34.08 25.30
CA LEU A 155 -15.00 34.69 26.28
C LEU A 155 -16.04 35.58 25.60
N LEU A 156 -15.65 36.36 24.59
CA LEU A 156 -16.59 37.17 23.81
C LEU A 156 -17.58 36.30 23.04
N LEU A 157 -17.14 35.16 22.51
CA LEU A 157 -18.00 34.19 21.84
C LEU A 157 -19.01 33.56 22.80
N GLU A 158 -18.57 33.13 23.99
CA GLU A 158 -19.44 32.65 25.09
C GLU A 158 -20.51 33.71 25.44
N GLN A 159 -20.10 34.97 25.65
CA GLN A 159 -21.01 36.07 25.96
C GLN A 159 -22.01 36.38 24.84
N LEU A 160 -21.61 36.20 23.58
CA LEU A 160 -22.53 36.35 22.44
C LEU A 160 -23.57 35.24 22.48
N THR A 161 -23.15 33.98 22.59
CA THR A 161 -24.09 32.85 22.58
C THR A 161 -25.05 32.85 23.78
N ASP A 162 -24.61 33.29 24.97
CA ASP A 162 -25.49 33.40 26.14
C ASP A 162 -26.66 34.38 25.91
N LYS A 163 -26.42 35.47 25.16
CA LYS A 163 -27.47 36.47 24.83
C LYS A 163 -28.51 35.93 23.84
N ILE A 164 -28.12 35.03 22.95
CA ILE A 164 -29.03 34.46 21.95
C ILE A 164 -30.11 33.62 22.60
N GLU A 165 -29.74 32.78 23.58
CA GLU A 165 -30.59 31.67 23.98
C GLU A 165 -31.87 32.08 24.74
N ASP A 166 -32.02 33.34 25.14
CA ASP A 166 -33.18 33.81 25.89
C ASP A 166 -34.13 34.71 25.07
N GLU A 167 -33.68 35.25 23.93
CA GLU A 167 -34.41 36.27 23.17
C GLU A 167 -34.81 35.85 21.75
N ASP A 168 -34.08 34.91 21.14
CA ASP A 168 -34.26 34.60 19.72
C ASP A 168 -35.18 33.41 19.47
N LYS A 169 -36.22 33.61 18.66
CA LYS A 169 -37.17 32.54 18.25
C LYS A 169 -36.68 31.75 17.04
N ASP A 170 -35.68 32.22 16.32
CA ASP A 170 -35.16 31.58 15.10
C ASP A 170 -34.16 30.45 15.42
N GLU A 171 -34.62 29.21 15.34
CA GLU A 171 -33.83 28.03 15.65
C GLU A 171 -32.57 27.89 14.77
N ASP A 172 -32.65 28.26 13.49
CA ASP A 172 -31.48 28.20 12.60
C ASP A 172 -30.41 29.16 13.06
N HIS A 173 -30.82 30.39 13.40
CA HIS A 173 -29.89 31.39 13.90
C HIS A 173 -29.23 30.96 15.21
N ARG A 174 -30.01 30.42 16.16
CA ARG A 174 -29.47 29.92 17.43
C ARG A 174 -28.48 28.78 17.20
N PHE A 175 -28.88 27.76 16.44
CA PHE A 175 -28.04 26.59 16.17
C PHE A 175 -26.72 26.97 15.49
N TYR A 176 -26.79 27.84 14.47
CA TYR A 176 -25.61 28.32 13.76
C TYR A 176 -24.59 28.98 14.69
N CYS A 177 -25.04 29.81 15.64
CA CYS A 177 -24.13 30.51 16.54
C CYS A 177 -23.51 29.57 17.58
N LEU A 178 -24.29 28.61 18.09
CA LEU A 178 -23.81 27.60 19.05
C LEU A 178 -22.72 26.70 18.46
N ILE A 179 -22.81 26.38 17.16
CA ILE A 179 -21.79 25.58 16.45
C ILE A 179 -20.40 26.20 16.54
N TRP A 180 -20.27 27.52 16.35
CA TRP A 180 -18.97 28.18 16.42
C TRP A 180 -18.35 28.13 17.81
N LEU A 181 -19.18 28.26 18.87
CA LEU A 181 -18.70 28.09 20.24
C LEU A 181 -18.31 26.62 20.51
N SER A 182 -19.14 25.67 20.10
CA SER A 182 -18.86 24.23 20.25
C SER A 182 -17.53 23.84 19.59
N TRP A 183 -17.26 24.30 18.36
CA TRP A 183 -15.98 24.06 17.71
C TRP A 183 -14.80 24.67 18.48
N ALA A 184 -14.94 25.89 19.00
CA ALA A 184 -13.89 26.50 19.82
C ALA A 184 -13.64 25.70 21.11
N LEU A 185 -14.70 25.27 21.79
CA LEU A 185 -14.62 24.45 23.00
C LEU A 185 -13.96 23.10 22.71
N SER A 186 -14.36 22.42 21.63
CA SER A 186 -13.76 21.15 21.20
C SER A 186 -12.28 21.30 20.85
N GLU A 187 -11.87 22.40 20.19
CA GLU A 187 -10.45 22.66 19.88
C GLU A 187 -9.60 22.96 21.11
N THR A 188 -10.20 23.57 22.14
CA THR A 188 -9.56 23.78 23.45
C THR A 188 -9.64 22.59 24.40
N GLU A 189 -10.22 21.46 23.96
CA GLU A 189 -10.48 20.28 24.80
C GLU A 189 -11.37 20.58 26.03
N GLN A 190 -12.19 21.65 25.98
CA GLN A 190 -13.15 22.01 27.03
C GLN A 190 -14.46 21.21 26.87
N PHE A 191 -14.36 19.89 26.81
CA PHE A 191 -15.48 19.02 26.43
C PHE A 191 -16.63 19.04 27.45
N GLU A 192 -16.37 19.19 28.76
CA GLU A 192 -17.43 19.34 29.76
C GLU A 192 -18.27 20.60 29.54
N LYS A 193 -17.63 21.71 29.14
CA LYS A 193 -18.35 22.94 28.80
C LYS A 193 -19.17 22.75 27.53
N GLU A 194 -18.63 22.07 26.53
CA GLU A 194 -19.34 21.77 25.29
C GLU A 194 -20.56 20.86 25.52
N ILE A 195 -20.41 19.84 26.37
CA ILE A 195 -21.53 18.97 26.80
C ILE A 195 -22.60 19.81 27.52
N ALA A 196 -22.19 20.70 28.43
CA ALA A 196 -23.12 21.58 29.13
C ALA A 196 -23.86 22.52 28.17
N LEU A 197 -23.15 23.08 27.18
CA LEU A 197 -23.71 23.91 26.11
C LEU A 197 -24.82 23.18 25.36
N TRP A 198 -24.52 22.00 24.82
CA TRP A 198 -25.50 21.26 24.02
C TRP A 198 -26.65 20.67 24.86
N THR A 199 -26.36 20.27 26.11
CA THR A 199 -27.40 19.82 27.06
C THR A 199 -28.38 20.94 27.39
N LYS A 200 -27.88 22.16 27.63
CA LYS A 200 -28.70 23.35 27.86
C LYS A 200 -29.52 23.69 26.61
N ALA A 201 -28.87 23.69 25.45
CA ALA A 201 -29.48 24.01 24.17
C ALA A 201 -30.62 23.05 23.80
N LEU A 202 -30.47 21.74 24.05
CA LEU A 202 -31.44 20.71 23.67
C LEU A 202 -32.87 21.01 24.14
N ASN A 203 -33.03 21.57 25.35
CA ASN A 203 -34.34 21.91 25.92
C ASN A 203 -34.97 23.17 25.32
N LYS A 204 -34.23 23.92 24.49
CA LYS A 204 -34.65 25.20 23.88
C LYS A 204 -34.97 25.09 22.38
N PHE A 205 -34.77 23.92 21.79
CA PHE A 205 -35.20 23.64 20.41
C PHE A 205 -36.54 22.91 20.43
N GLU A 206 -37.46 23.32 19.58
CA GLU A 206 -38.81 22.80 19.45
C GLU A 206 -38.91 21.83 18.26
N SER A 207 -38.33 22.20 17.11
CA SER A 207 -38.32 21.40 15.88
C SER A 207 -37.60 20.07 16.05
N GLU A 208 -38.21 19.00 15.58
CA GLU A 208 -37.60 17.66 15.52
C GLU A 208 -36.25 17.70 14.79
N SER A 209 -36.15 18.40 13.67
CA SER A 209 -34.92 18.47 12.88
C SER A 209 -33.78 19.13 13.67
N PHE A 210 -34.04 20.24 14.37
CA PHE A 210 -33.00 20.89 15.18
C PHE A 210 -32.67 20.11 16.44
N LYS A 211 -33.65 19.47 17.09
CA LYS A 211 -33.39 18.55 18.20
C LYS A 211 -32.42 17.44 17.79
N VAL A 212 -32.62 16.81 16.63
CA VAL A 212 -31.69 15.79 16.12
C VAL A 212 -30.29 16.37 15.88
N LYS A 213 -30.18 17.56 15.28
CA LYS A 213 -28.87 18.21 15.09
C LYS A 213 -28.17 18.45 16.43
N VAL A 214 -28.87 18.99 17.43
CA VAL A 214 -28.30 19.22 18.78
C VAL A 214 -27.90 17.91 19.45
N VAL A 215 -28.71 16.87 19.33
CA VAL A 215 -28.38 15.53 19.86
C VAL A 215 -27.11 14.97 19.21
N VAL A 216 -26.92 15.17 17.91
CA VAL A 216 -25.71 14.76 17.19
C VAL A 216 -24.48 15.47 17.73
N GLU A 217 -24.55 16.80 17.88
CA GLU A 217 -23.43 17.58 18.44
C GLU A 217 -23.15 17.21 19.90
N LEU A 218 -24.19 16.99 20.71
CA LEU A 218 -24.05 16.51 22.09
C LEU A 218 -23.37 15.13 22.15
N ALA A 219 -23.76 14.21 21.28
CA ALA A 219 -23.14 12.89 21.20
C ALA A 219 -21.66 12.97 20.76
N LEU A 220 -21.32 13.89 19.85
CA LEU A 220 -19.93 14.14 19.47
C LEU A 220 -19.12 14.74 20.63
N ALA A 221 -19.68 15.69 21.39
CA ALA A 221 -19.05 16.25 22.58
C ALA A 221 -18.81 15.17 23.65
N TYR A 222 -19.80 14.30 23.91
CA TYR A 222 -19.63 13.13 24.77
C TYR A 222 -18.54 12.17 24.26
N LYS A 223 -18.51 11.88 22.95
CA LYS A 223 -17.48 11.04 22.32
C LYS A 223 -16.08 11.61 22.52
N ASN A 224 -15.92 12.92 22.32
CA ASN A 224 -14.65 13.61 22.48
C ASN A 224 -14.19 13.62 23.94
N ASN A 225 -15.12 13.74 24.89
CA ASN A 225 -14.84 13.56 26.32
C ASN A 225 -14.69 12.08 26.78
N ASN A 226 -14.61 11.14 25.83
CA ASN A 226 -14.53 9.70 26.10
C ASN A 226 -15.70 9.12 26.92
N GLN A 227 -16.87 9.79 26.91
CA GLN A 227 -18.11 9.37 27.55
C GLN A 227 -19.02 8.65 26.55
N LEU A 228 -18.65 7.42 26.17
CA LEU A 228 -19.28 6.69 25.07
C LEU A 228 -20.69 6.16 25.39
N ASP A 229 -20.95 5.77 26.64
CA ASP A 229 -22.29 5.29 27.04
C ASP A 229 -23.35 6.40 26.98
N PRO A 230 -23.12 7.61 27.55
CA PRO A 230 -24.03 8.75 27.34
C PRO A 230 -24.19 9.13 25.87
N ALA A 231 -23.11 9.13 25.09
CA ALA A 231 -23.16 9.45 23.66
C ALA A 231 -24.09 8.49 22.91
N LYS A 232 -23.93 7.18 23.12
CA LYS A 232 -24.77 6.16 22.51
C LYS A 232 -26.21 6.27 22.98
N LYS A 233 -26.43 6.48 24.28
CA LYS A 233 -27.76 6.57 24.88
C LYS A 233 -28.58 7.71 24.28
N VAL A 234 -28.03 8.93 24.18
CA VAL A 234 -28.80 10.07 23.67
C VAL A 234 -29.20 9.88 22.21
N LEU A 235 -28.35 9.24 21.40
CA LEU A 235 -28.67 8.87 20.01
C LEU A 235 -29.79 7.82 19.95
N LEU A 236 -29.71 6.76 20.75
CA LEU A 236 -30.72 5.69 20.79
C LEU A 236 -32.07 6.21 21.30
N ASP A 237 -32.09 6.99 22.38
CA ASP A 237 -33.31 7.60 22.92
C ASP A 237 -33.99 8.45 21.84
N THR A 238 -33.22 9.26 21.12
CA THR A 238 -33.74 10.09 20.02
C THR A 238 -34.26 9.24 18.86
N LEU A 239 -33.54 8.16 18.49
CA LEU A 239 -33.93 7.23 17.44
C LEU A 239 -35.31 6.60 17.68
N THR A 240 -35.71 6.37 18.93
CA THR A 240 -37.04 5.83 19.27
C THR A 240 -38.21 6.80 19.04
N SER A 241 -37.91 8.09 18.88
CA SER A 241 -38.93 9.16 18.82
C SER A 241 -39.03 9.85 17.46
N THR A 242 -37.99 9.77 16.62
CA THR A 242 -37.98 10.34 15.26
C THR A 242 -38.53 9.36 14.24
N ASN A 243 -39.28 9.86 13.26
CA ASN A 243 -39.75 9.06 12.11
C ASN A 243 -39.25 9.60 10.76
N ALA A 244 -38.61 10.77 10.74
CA ALA A 244 -38.11 11.35 9.50
C ALA A 244 -36.85 10.60 9.00
N SER A 245 -36.89 10.10 7.76
CA SER A 245 -35.79 9.28 7.20
C SER A 245 -34.43 9.97 7.26
N LYS A 246 -34.36 11.26 6.92
CA LYS A 246 -33.10 12.04 6.98
C LYS A 246 -32.54 12.14 8.40
N ASN A 247 -33.40 12.31 9.41
CA ASN A 247 -33.00 12.36 10.81
C ASN A 247 -32.48 11.00 11.27
N ILE A 248 -33.19 9.93 10.92
CA ILE A 248 -32.79 8.56 11.25
C ILE A 248 -31.42 8.22 10.64
N SER A 249 -31.20 8.58 9.36
CA SER A 249 -29.92 8.40 8.67
C SER A 249 -28.78 9.08 9.41
N VAL A 250 -28.94 10.37 9.76
CA VAL A 250 -27.91 11.14 10.49
C VAL A 250 -27.61 10.52 11.87
N LEU A 251 -28.62 10.04 12.59
CA LEU A 251 -28.42 9.36 13.87
C LEU A 251 -27.62 8.06 13.72
N PHE A 252 -27.86 7.27 12.67
CA PHE A 252 -27.08 6.07 12.39
C PHE A 252 -25.63 6.40 11.98
N VAL A 253 -25.40 7.46 11.21
CA VAL A 253 -24.03 7.95 10.93
C VAL A 253 -23.32 8.33 12.23
N SER A 254 -23.98 9.05 13.13
CA SER A 254 -23.40 9.41 14.43
C SER A 254 -23.16 8.19 15.31
N LEU A 255 -24.08 7.23 15.36
CA LEU A 255 -23.90 5.95 16.07
C LEU A 255 -22.70 5.18 15.54
N SER A 256 -22.46 5.19 14.22
CA SER A 256 -21.27 4.57 13.63
C SER A 256 -19.98 5.11 14.25
N ALA A 257 -19.86 6.44 14.37
CA ALA A 257 -18.70 7.07 14.98
C ALA A 257 -18.53 6.70 16.48
N ILE A 258 -19.63 6.46 17.20
CA ILE A 258 -19.57 5.99 18.60
C ILE A 258 -19.13 4.53 18.66
N GLU A 259 -19.69 3.65 17.83
CA GLU A 259 -19.33 2.23 17.77
C GLU A 259 -17.86 2.04 17.36
N GLU A 260 -17.35 2.86 16.44
CA GLU A 260 -15.93 2.85 16.06
C GLU A 260 -15.04 3.19 17.25
N LYS A 261 -15.37 4.24 18.01
CA LYS A 261 -14.63 4.64 19.21
C LYS A 261 -14.70 3.60 20.33
N LEU A 262 -15.78 2.82 20.40
CA LEU A 262 -15.94 1.65 21.28
C LEU A 262 -15.11 0.43 20.82
N GLY A 263 -14.54 0.46 19.61
CA GLY A 263 -13.86 -0.70 19.01
C GLY A 263 -14.81 -1.71 18.35
N ASN A 264 -16.11 -1.41 18.28
CA ASN A 264 -17.13 -2.25 17.65
C ASN A 264 -17.21 -2.00 16.13
N VAL A 265 -16.07 -2.17 15.45
CA VAL A 265 -15.87 -1.80 14.03
C VAL A 265 -16.94 -2.38 13.08
N LEU A 266 -17.39 -3.61 13.32
CA LEU A 266 -18.43 -4.23 12.49
C LEU A 266 -19.81 -3.59 12.73
N HIS A 267 -20.16 -3.23 13.97
CA HIS A 267 -21.40 -2.51 14.25
C HIS A 267 -21.37 -1.09 13.67
N ALA A 268 -20.22 -0.42 13.71
CA ALA A 268 -20.04 0.87 13.05
C ALA A 268 -20.34 0.77 11.54
N THR A 269 -19.86 -0.29 10.89
CA THR A 269 -20.16 -0.59 9.49
C THR A 269 -21.64 -0.84 9.25
N PHE A 270 -22.30 -1.61 10.12
CA PHE A 270 -23.75 -1.86 10.02
C PHE A 270 -24.58 -0.59 10.21
N CYS A 271 -24.14 0.34 11.07
CA CYS A 271 -24.79 1.63 11.22
C CYS A 271 -24.69 2.47 9.94
N LEU A 272 -23.54 2.50 9.25
CA LEU A 272 -23.41 3.21 7.98
C LEU A 272 -24.30 2.59 6.89
N ASP A 273 -24.34 1.27 6.80
CA ASP A 273 -25.25 0.56 5.89
C ASP A 273 -26.72 0.88 6.19
N LYS A 274 -27.10 0.88 7.47
CA LYS A 274 -28.45 1.24 7.89
C LYS A 274 -28.79 2.69 7.58
N ALA A 275 -27.84 3.61 7.65
CA ALA A 275 -28.06 5.00 7.26
C ALA A 275 -28.41 5.14 5.76
N VAL A 276 -27.78 4.34 4.89
CA VAL A 276 -28.05 4.29 3.45
C VAL A 276 -29.49 3.90 3.15
N GLU A 277 -30.07 2.94 3.90
CA GLU A 277 -31.47 2.52 3.75
C GLU A 277 -32.45 3.70 3.86
N TYR A 278 -32.17 4.67 4.73
CA TYR A 278 -33.04 5.83 4.96
C TYR A 278 -32.75 7.03 4.03
N THR A 279 -31.59 7.05 3.39
CA THR A 279 -31.19 8.13 2.46
C THR A 279 -30.50 7.55 1.22
N PRO A 280 -31.20 6.76 0.39
CA PRO A 280 -30.61 6.13 -0.79
C PRO A 280 -30.22 7.14 -1.88
N GLU A 281 -30.67 8.39 -1.80
CA GLU A 281 -30.23 9.48 -2.67
C GLU A 281 -28.84 10.04 -2.31
N ASN A 282 -28.33 9.75 -1.11
CA ASN A 282 -27.02 10.21 -0.65
C ASN A 282 -25.90 9.30 -1.19
N LEU A 283 -25.46 9.57 -2.42
CA LEU A 283 -24.43 8.78 -3.10
C LEU A 283 -23.09 8.73 -2.36
N ASP A 284 -22.70 9.82 -1.69
CA ASP A 284 -21.47 9.86 -0.88
C ASP A 284 -21.62 8.98 0.36
N GLY A 285 -22.78 9.02 1.01
CA GLY A 285 -23.13 8.12 2.12
C GLY A 285 -23.08 6.65 1.70
N MET A 286 -23.61 6.32 0.52
CA MET A 286 -23.53 4.97 -0.06
C MET A 286 -22.10 4.52 -0.31
N PHE A 287 -21.27 5.40 -0.89
CA PHE A 287 -19.86 5.10 -1.14
C PHE A 287 -19.11 4.87 0.18
N ASN A 288 -19.31 5.73 1.17
CA ASN A 288 -18.65 5.62 2.48
C ASN A 288 -19.06 4.35 3.22
N ALA A 289 -20.34 3.96 3.16
CA ALA A 289 -20.81 2.69 3.74
C ALA A 289 -20.17 1.47 3.05
N ALA A 290 -20.10 1.46 1.72
CA ALA A 290 -19.45 0.39 0.95
C ALA A 290 -17.94 0.30 1.24
N TYR A 291 -17.28 1.46 1.34
CA TYR A 291 -15.85 1.56 1.65
C TYR A 291 -15.54 1.07 3.06
N SER A 292 -16.32 1.50 4.06
CA SER A 292 -16.23 0.98 5.43
C SER A 292 -16.39 -0.53 5.45
N ALA A 293 -17.40 -1.07 4.75
CA ALA A 293 -17.63 -2.52 4.69
C ALA A 293 -16.46 -3.30 4.07
N SER A 294 -15.80 -2.72 3.05
CA SER A 294 -14.63 -3.32 2.40
C SER A 294 -13.45 -3.44 3.36
N ASN A 295 -13.16 -2.37 4.11
CA ASN A 295 -12.03 -2.34 5.04
C ASN A 295 -12.28 -3.19 6.30
N ASN A 296 -13.55 -3.37 6.68
CA ASN A 296 -13.93 -3.98 7.96
C ASN A 296 -14.43 -5.42 7.83
N LYS A 297 -14.03 -6.14 6.76
CA LYS A 297 -14.35 -7.56 6.54
C LYS A 297 -15.85 -7.87 6.49
N ALA A 298 -16.64 -6.97 5.89
CA ALA A 298 -18.05 -7.20 5.57
C ALA A 298 -18.24 -7.23 4.03
N PRO A 299 -17.67 -8.24 3.34
CA PRO A 299 -17.58 -8.24 1.88
C PRO A 299 -18.96 -8.26 1.20
N GLU A 300 -19.97 -8.89 1.79
CA GLU A 300 -21.33 -8.93 1.24
C GLU A 300 -21.96 -7.54 1.20
N LEU A 301 -21.78 -6.73 2.25
CA LEU A 301 -22.27 -5.35 2.31
C LEU A 301 -21.51 -4.45 1.33
N ALA A 302 -20.18 -4.62 1.24
CA ALA A 302 -19.36 -3.89 0.28
C ALA A 302 -19.83 -4.12 -1.17
N ILE A 303 -20.01 -5.39 -1.54
CA ILE A 303 -20.49 -5.77 -2.88
C ILE A 303 -21.89 -5.22 -3.13
N CYS A 304 -22.82 -5.38 -2.18
CA CYS A 304 -24.19 -4.85 -2.29
C CYS A 304 -24.20 -3.34 -2.53
N ASN A 305 -23.51 -2.57 -1.69
CA ASN A 305 -23.54 -1.12 -1.75
C ASN A 305 -22.77 -0.56 -2.94
N TYR A 306 -21.61 -1.10 -3.30
CA TYR A 306 -20.95 -0.68 -4.54
C TYR A 306 -21.76 -1.04 -5.78
N ASN A 307 -22.37 -2.23 -5.83
CA ASN A 307 -23.22 -2.62 -6.96
C ASN A 307 -24.50 -1.77 -7.04
N LEU A 308 -25.07 -1.36 -5.91
CA LEU A 308 -26.17 -0.41 -5.90
C LEU A 308 -25.71 0.96 -6.41
N LEU A 309 -24.57 1.44 -5.92
CA LEU A 309 -23.98 2.72 -6.32
C LEU A 309 -23.66 2.78 -7.83
N THR A 310 -23.13 1.70 -8.41
CA THR A 310 -22.84 1.65 -9.85
C THR A 310 -24.10 1.58 -10.71
N LYS A 311 -25.24 1.12 -10.17
CA LYS A 311 -26.53 1.17 -10.88
C LYS A 311 -27.14 2.57 -10.89
N VAL A 312 -27.06 3.30 -9.77
CA VAL A 312 -27.61 4.67 -9.66
C VAL A 312 -26.66 5.74 -10.20
N SER A 313 -25.35 5.47 -10.19
CA SER A 313 -24.29 6.33 -10.71
C SER A 313 -23.33 5.54 -11.60
N PRO A 314 -23.74 5.20 -12.85
CA PRO A 314 -22.97 4.33 -13.75
C PRO A 314 -21.65 4.95 -14.24
N ASN A 315 -21.45 6.25 -14.04
CA ASN A 315 -20.20 6.93 -14.37
C ASN A 315 -19.24 7.06 -13.17
N ASN A 316 -19.60 6.55 -11.99
CA ASN A 316 -18.72 6.59 -10.82
C ASN A 316 -17.60 5.55 -10.97
N ALA A 317 -16.47 5.99 -11.51
CA ALA A 317 -15.32 5.14 -11.78
C ALA A 317 -14.68 4.55 -10.51
N LEU A 318 -14.75 5.28 -9.38
CA LEU A 318 -14.23 4.80 -8.08
C LEU A 318 -15.09 3.65 -7.55
N ALA A 319 -16.42 3.76 -7.63
CA ALA A 319 -17.34 2.69 -7.24
C ALA A 319 -17.15 1.44 -8.10
N LEU A 320 -16.98 1.62 -9.43
CA LEU A 320 -16.68 0.52 -10.34
C LEU A 320 -15.33 -0.15 -10.01
N ASN A 321 -14.28 0.63 -9.76
CA ASN A 321 -12.98 0.09 -9.34
C ASN A 321 -13.12 -0.75 -8.06
N ASN A 322 -13.78 -0.20 -7.03
CA ASN A 322 -13.89 -0.89 -5.75
C ASN A 322 -14.82 -2.10 -5.81
N LEU A 323 -15.86 -2.08 -6.65
CA LEU A 323 -16.64 -3.27 -6.96
C LEU A 323 -15.78 -4.33 -7.66
N GLY A 324 -14.88 -3.91 -8.55
CA GLY A 324 -13.87 -4.77 -9.17
C GLY A 324 -12.96 -5.43 -8.14
N VAL A 325 -12.48 -4.67 -7.15
CA VAL A 325 -11.68 -5.20 -6.03
C VAL A 325 -12.49 -6.20 -5.20
N ALA A 326 -13.67 -5.81 -4.72
CA ALA A 326 -14.50 -6.68 -3.89
C ALA A 326 -14.89 -7.99 -4.59
N THR A 327 -15.17 -7.94 -5.90
CA THR A 327 -15.44 -9.15 -6.69
C THR A 327 -14.19 -9.98 -6.97
N SER A 328 -13.00 -9.39 -7.05
CA SER A 328 -11.73 -10.13 -7.11
C SER A 328 -11.48 -10.90 -5.82
N GLU A 329 -11.67 -10.26 -4.67
CA GLU A 329 -11.51 -10.88 -3.35
C GLU A 329 -12.51 -12.02 -3.12
N ALA A 330 -13.70 -11.92 -3.71
CA ALA A 330 -14.70 -13.00 -3.75
C ALA A 330 -14.39 -14.12 -4.76
N GLY A 331 -13.25 -14.07 -5.47
CA GLY A 331 -12.86 -15.06 -6.48
C GLY A 331 -13.62 -14.96 -7.81
N LEU A 332 -14.40 -13.89 -8.03
CA LEU A 332 -15.17 -13.67 -9.26
C LEU A 332 -14.34 -12.87 -10.28
N THR A 333 -13.24 -13.45 -10.75
CA THR A 333 -12.26 -12.78 -11.63
C THR A 333 -12.89 -12.17 -12.89
N ILE A 334 -13.86 -12.85 -13.52
CA ILE A 334 -14.56 -12.32 -14.71
C ILE A 334 -15.30 -11.01 -14.36
N LYS A 335 -16.05 -11.00 -13.25
CA LYS A 335 -16.79 -9.81 -12.80
C LYS A 335 -15.84 -8.68 -12.38
N SER A 336 -14.72 -9.04 -11.78
CA SER A 336 -13.68 -8.09 -11.41
C SER A 336 -13.13 -7.34 -12.63
N VAL A 337 -12.68 -8.09 -13.64
CA VAL A 337 -12.15 -7.52 -14.90
C VAL A 337 -13.22 -6.72 -15.65
N GLU A 338 -14.47 -7.18 -15.66
CA GLU A 338 -15.58 -6.40 -16.24
C GLU A 338 -15.72 -5.02 -15.59
N ASN A 339 -15.69 -4.97 -14.25
CA ASN A 339 -15.79 -3.72 -13.49
C ASN A 339 -14.56 -2.82 -13.66
N TYR A 340 -13.35 -3.38 -13.61
CA TYR A 340 -12.13 -2.61 -13.88
C TYR A 340 -12.14 -2.03 -15.29
N ARG A 341 -12.59 -2.78 -16.29
CA ARG A 341 -12.72 -2.29 -17.66
C ARG A 341 -13.73 -1.14 -17.76
N LEU A 342 -14.87 -1.23 -17.08
CA LEU A 342 -15.86 -0.15 -17.04
C LEU A 342 -15.28 1.11 -16.36
N ALA A 343 -14.53 0.95 -15.26
CA ALA A 343 -13.85 2.07 -14.61
C ALA A 343 -12.73 2.66 -15.48
N ALA A 344 -11.97 1.84 -16.19
CA ALA A 344 -10.93 2.25 -17.13
C ALA A 344 -11.50 3.08 -18.30
N GLN A 345 -12.70 2.77 -18.78
CA GLN A 345 -13.42 3.60 -19.77
C GLN A 345 -13.79 5.00 -19.27
N LYS A 346 -13.69 5.23 -17.95
CA LYS A 346 -13.87 6.53 -17.29
C LYS A 346 -12.52 7.12 -16.85
N GLU A 347 -11.43 6.71 -17.52
CA GLU A 347 -10.07 7.22 -17.32
C GLU A 347 -9.54 7.00 -15.89
N ASN A 348 -10.09 6.03 -15.15
CA ASN A 348 -9.58 5.68 -13.83
C ASN A 348 -8.31 4.82 -13.96
N THR A 349 -7.15 5.46 -13.80
CA THR A 349 -5.85 4.80 -13.98
C THR A 349 -5.53 3.75 -12.92
N LEU A 350 -6.13 3.83 -11.73
CA LEU A 350 -6.01 2.78 -10.72
C LEU A 350 -6.69 1.49 -11.21
N ALA A 351 -7.91 1.59 -11.74
CA ALA A 351 -8.60 0.46 -12.33
C ALA A 351 -7.90 -0.09 -13.57
N MET A 352 -7.29 0.77 -14.39
CA MET A 352 -6.43 0.35 -15.50
C MET A 352 -5.26 -0.51 -15.00
N SER A 353 -4.62 -0.12 -13.90
CA SER A 353 -3.55 -0.94 -13.30
C SER A 353 -4.07 -2.29 -12.81
N ASN A 354 -5.22 -2.34 -12.13
CA ASN A 354 -5.83 -3.57 -11.64
C ASN A 354 -6.25 -4.52 -12.79
N GLN A 355 -6.80 -3.96 -13.87
CA GLN A 355 -7.10 -4.70 -15.08
C GLN A 355 -5.83 -5.27 -15.71
N GLY A 356 -4.78 -4.45 -15.85
CA GLY A 356 -3.51 -4.85 -16.41
C GLY A 356 -2.82 -5.96 -15.61
N TYR A 357 -2.82 -5.90 -14.28
CA TYR A 357 -2.31 -6.98 -13.43
C TYR A 357 -3.11 -8.28 -13.60
N SER A 358 -4.43 -8.18 -13.72
CA SER A 358 -5.29 -9.34 -13.95
C SER A 358 -4.97 -10.02 -15.28
N LEU A 359 -4.76 -9.24 -16.34
CA LEU A 359 -4.38 -9.72 -17.67
C LEU A 359 -2.97 -10.32 -17.69
N LEU A 360 -2.00 -9.64 -17.07
CA LEU A 360 -0.62 -10.11 -16.92
C LEU A 360 -0.56 -11.47 -16.22
N ASN A 361 -1.32 -11.63 -15.13
CA ASN A 361 -1.38 -12.90 -14.38
C ASN A 361 -2.05 -14.02 -15.17
N ALA A 362 -2.93 -13.67 -16.12
CA ALA A 362 -3.57 -14.61 -17.04
C ALA A 362 -2.75 -14.87 -18.32
N GLY A 363 -1.57 -14.23 -18.49
CA GLY A 363 -0.68 -14.41 -19.64
C GLY A 363 -0.95 -13.48 -20.82
N PHE A 364 -1.93 -12.58 -20.71
CA PHE A 364 -2.26 -11.55 -21.72
C PHE A 364 -1.34 -10.33 -21.56
N ILE A 365 -0.05 -10.55 -21.84
CA ILE A 365 1.01 -9.55 -21.60
C ILE A 365 0.82 -8.32 -22.49
N ASP A 366 0.49 -8.50 -23.76
CA ASP A 366 0.41 -7.40 -24.72
C ASP A 366 -0.81 -6.51 -24.44
N GLU A 367 -1.93 -7.11 -24.03
CA GLU A 367 -3.12 -6.37 -23.60
C GLU A 367 -2.87 -5.61 -22.28
N ALA A 368 -2.13 -6.21 -21.34
CA ALA A 368 -1.72 -5.53 -20.12
C ALA A 368 -0.81 -4.32 -20.41
N GLU A 369 0.12 -4.48 -21.36
CA GLU A 369 1.00 -3.40 -21.82
C GLU A 369 0.22 -2.28 -22.52
N GLU A 370 -0.72 -2.62 -23.40
CA GLU A 370 -1.57 -1.63 -24.09
C GLU A 370 -2.36 -0.77 -23.09
N ILE A 371 -2.88 -1.38 -22.03
CA ILE A 371 -3.60 -0.66 -20.97
C ILE A 371 -2.65 0.27 -20.21
N ALA A 372 -1.46 -0.20 -19.85
CA ALA A 372 -0.48 0.63 -19.16
C ALA A 372 -0.05 1.83 -20.02
N ASP A 373 0.21 1.61 -21.31
CA ASP A 373 0.59 2.65 -22.26
C ASP A 373 -0.54 3.66 -22.52
N LYS A 374 -1.81 3.22 -22.48
CA LYS A 374 -2.97 4.12 -22.49
C LYS A 374 -3.03 4.96 -21.22
N ALA A 375 -2.84 4.35 -20.06
CA ALA A 375 -2.91 5.05 -18.78
C ALA A 375 -1.84 6.13 -18.67
N LEU A 376 -0.61 5.88 -19.13
CA LEU A 376 0.51 6.83 -19.13
C LEU A 376 0.27 8.09 -19.97
N LYS A 377 -0.75 8.11 -20.83
CA LYS A 377 -1.13 9.28 -21.63
C LYS A 377 -2.15 10.18 -20.92
N LEU A 378 -2.67 9.77 -19.76
CA LEU A 378 -3.64 10.52 -18.98
C LEU A 378 -2.94 11.47 -17.99
N GLU A 379 -3.54 12.64 -17.77
CA GLU A 379 -2.97 13.69 -16.91
C GLU A 379 -2.72 13.22 -15.47
N ASN A 380 -3.65 12.45 -14.90
CA ASN A 380 -3.62 11.98 -13.53
C ASN A 380 -3.31 10.48 -13.46
N THR A 381 -2.09 10.09 -13.82
CA THR A 381 -1.67 8.68 -13.81
C THR A 381 -1.35 8.17 -12.41
N HIS A 382 -2.05 7.12 -11.97
CA HIS A 382 -1.77 6.43 -10.71
C HIS A 382 -0.41 5.72 -10.74
N THR A 383 0.33 5.76 -9.63
CA THR A 383 1.71 5.22 -9.51
C THR A 383 1.83 3.75 -9.89
N ASN A 384 0.82 2.93 -9.55
CA ASN A 384 0.77 1.50 -9.87
C ASN A 384 0.88 1.17 -11.37
N ILE A 385 0.67 2.12 -12.27
CA ILE A 385 0.90 1.92 -13.72
C ILE A 385 2.39 1.72 -14.02
N PHE A 386 3.28 2.45 -13.33
CA PHE A 386 4.73 2.27 -13.47
C PHE A 386 5.18 0.91 -12.89
N ASP A 387 4.57 0.48 -11.79
CA ASP A 387 4.82 -0.83 -11.19
C ASP A 387 4.35 -1.95 -12.14
N LEU A 388 3.20 -1.79 -12.79
CA LEU A 388 2.69 -2.71 -13.80
C LEU A 388 3.67 -2.84 -14.98
N LYS A 389 4.17 -1.73 -15.56
CA LYS A 389 5.17 -1.78 -16.65
C LYS A 389 6.44 -2.51 -16.23
N SER A 390 6.94 -2.23 -15.02
CA SER A 390 8.13 -2.89 -14.49
C SER A 390 7.91 -4.40 -14.36
N ARG A 391 6.73 -4.80 -13.88
CA ARG A 391 6.37 -6.21 -13.72
C ARG A 391 6.19 -6.93 -15.06
N ILE A 392 5.67 -6.25 -16.08
CA ILE A 392 5.57 -6.78 -17.45
C ILE A 392 6.96 -7.13 -17.99
N GLU A 393 7.91 -6.20 -17.88
CA GLU A 393 9.27 -6.41 -18.39
C GLU A 393 10.03 -7.49 -17.60
N GLU A 394 9.86 -7.52 -16.27
CA GLU A 394 10.39 -8.59 -15.42
C GLU A 394 9.87 -9.97 -15.87
N LYS A 395 8.55 -10.11 -16.04
CA LYS A 395 7.92 -11.36 -16.48
C LYS A 395 8.43 -11.82 -17.86
N ARG A 396 8.53 -10.91 -18.84
CA ARG A 396 9.09 -11.22 -20.16
C ARG A 396 10.53 -11.73 -20.05
N LYS A 397 11.36 -11.08 -19.23
CA LYS A 397 12.76 -11.46 -19.04
C LYS A 397 12.89 -12.82 -18.33
N GLU A 398 12.11 -13.06 -17.29
CA GLU A 398 12.07 -14.34 -16.58
C GLU A 398 11.67 -15.50 -17.51
N GLU A 399 10.60 -15.30 -18.29
CA GLU A 399 10.09 -16.33 -19.21
C GLU A 399 11.07 -16.59 -20.36
N LYS A 400 11.65 -15.55 -20.95
CA LYS A 400 12.69 -15.68 -21.97
C LYS A 400 13.90 -16.46 -21.44
N LYS A 401 14.37 -16.16 -20.23
CA LYS A 401 15.49 -16.88 -19.61
C LYS A 401 15.15 -18.37 -19.42
N LYS A 402 13.97 -18.66 -18.86
CA LYS A 402 13.49 -20.05 -18.68
C LYS A 402 13.41 -20.79 -20.02
N TRP A 403 12.89 -20.12 -21.05
CA TRP A 403 12.79 -20.68 -22.39
C TRP A 403 14.15 -20.98 -23.00
N GLU A 404 15.10 -20.05 -22.94
CA GLU A 404 16.46 -20.24 -23.48
C GLU A 404 17.19 -21.40 -22.78
N GLU A 405 17.07 -21.50 -21.46
CA GLU A 405 17.64 -22.60 -20.67
C GLU A 405 17.00 -23.96 -21.03
N LEU A 406 15.66 -24.01 -21.06
CA LEU A 406 14.91 -25.21 -21.43
C LEU A 406 15.24 -25.66 -22.85
N LEU A 407 15.32 -24.73 -23.81
CA LEU A 407 15.62 -25.01 -25.21
C LEU A 407 17.06 -25.52 -25.37
N SER A 408 18.02 -24.89 -24.69
CA SER A 408 19.42 -25.34 -24.67
C SER A 408 19.55 -26.78 -24.14
N ASN A 409 18.95 -27.07 -22.99
CA ASN A 409 19.02 -28.40 -22.37
C ASN A 409 18.30 -29.45 -23.23
N SER A 410 17.11 -29.12 -23.73
CA SER A 410 16.33 -29.99 -24.63
C SER A 410 17.07 -30.28 -25.92
N THR A 411 17.79 -29.31 -26.48
CA THR A 411 18.59 -29.51 -27.69
C THR A 411 19.76 -30.46 -27.44
N LYS A 412 20.50 -30.29 -26.33
CA LYS A 412 21.60 -31.20 -25.95
C LYS A 412 21.11 -32.63 -25.79
N GLN A 413 19.97 -32.80 -25.12
CA GLN A 413 19.37 -34.11 -24.91
C GLN A 413 18.88 -34.75 -26.20
N GLN A 414 18.24 -33.98 -27.08
CA GLN A 414 17.82 -34.48 -28.38
C GLN A 414 19.02 -35.00 -29.20
N VAL A 415 20.16 -34.31 -29.16
CA VAL A 415 21.40 -34.77 -29.81
C VAL A 415 21.88 -36.10 -29.22
N ASN A 416 21.91 -36.22 -27.89
CA ASN A 416 22.32 -37.45 -27.22
C ASN A 416 21.38 -38.63 -27.55
N ILE A 417 20.07 -38.42 -27.50
CA ILE A 417 19.07 -39.43 -27.84
C ILE A 417 19.24 -39.89 -29.29
N ARG A 418 19.48 -38.98 -30.23
CA ARG A 418 19.71 -39.33 -31.65
C ARG A 418 20.98 -40.15 -31.83
N LYS A 419 22.09 -39.75 -31.22
CA LYS A 419 23.37 -40.50 -31.29
C LYS A 419 23.26 -41.87 -30.62
N TYR A 420 22.61 -41.93 -29.46
CA TYR A 420 22.29 -43.19 -28.79
C TYR A 420 21.50 -44.11 -29.69
N THR A 421 20.42 -43.61 -30.30
CA THR A 421 19.54 -44.41 -31.17
C THR A 421 20.31 -44.97 -32.37
N ASP A 422 21.16 -44.16 -33.00
CA ASP A 422 22.03 -44.62 -34.10
C ASP A 422 22.95 -45.76 -33.65
N LYS A 423 23.64 -45.58 -32.52
CA LYS A 423 24.55 -46.60 -31.95
C LYS A 423 23.83 -47.84 -31.43
N TYR A 424 22.58 -47.71 -30.99
CA TYR A 424 21.78 -48.82 -30.51
C TYR A 424 21.49 -49.80 -31.64
N TYR A 425 21.09 -49.30 -32.82
CA TYR A 425 20.72 -50.16 -33.96
C TYR A 425 21.88 -50.49 -34.90
N GLN A 426 22.82 -49.57 -35.10
CA GLN A 426 23.88 -49.71 -36.12
C GLN A 426 25.29 -49.89 -35.55
N GLY A 427 25.49 -49.59 -34.25
CA GLY A 427 26.78 -49.73 -33.60
C GLY A 427 27.21 -51.19 -33.45
N LYS A 428 28.51 -51.42 -33.34
CA LYS A 428 29.07 -52.76 -33.09
C LYS A 428 29.51 -52.89 -31.64
N LEU A 429 29.26 -54.04 -31.01
CA LEU A 429 29.72 -54.33 -29.65
C LEU A 429 31.26 -54.14 -29.48
N SER A 430 32.04 -54.41 -30.53
CA SER A 430 33.49 -54.19 -30.52
C SER A 430 33.93 -52.72 -30.39
N GLU A 431 33.03 -51.77 -30.62
CA GLU A 431 33.27 -50.35 -30.34
C GLU A 431 33.28 -50.06 -28.84
N LEU A 432 32.48 -50.80 -28.05
CA LEU A 432 32.36 -50.66 -26.60
C LEU A 432 33.35 -51.56 -25.84
N VAL A 433 33.65 -52.75 -26.37
CA VAL A 433 34.60 -53.68 -25.72
C VAL A 433 36.02 -53.11 -25.72
N GLY A 434 36.64 -53.08 -24.53
CA GLY A 434 37.99 -52.56 -24.35
C GLY A 434 38.24 -51.97 -22.97
N THR A 435 39.41 -51.34 -22.82
CA THR A 435 39.77 -50.62 -21.60
C THR A 435 39.41 -49.15 -21.75
N TRP A 436 38.68 -48.65 -20.77
CA TRP A 436 38.22 -47.27 -20.65
C TRP A 436 38.79 -46.64 -19.39
N VAL A 437 38.93 -45.33 -19.40
CA VAL A 437 39.41 -44.53 -18.28
C VAL A 437 38.28 -43.59 -17.86
N LEU A 438 37.80 -43.77 -16.64
CA LEU A 438 36.86 -42.87 -15.95
C LEU A 438 37.67 -41.90 -15.07
N ASN A 439 37.24 -40.64 -15.03
CA ASN A 439 37.86 -39.59 -14.22
C ASN A 439 39.41 -39.52 -14.31
N LYS A 440 39.97 -39.77 -15.51
CA LYS A 440 41.41 -39.74 -15.84
C LYS A 440 42.31 -40.73 -15.08
N SER A 441 41.79 -41.55 -14.17
CA SER A 441 42.61 -42.41 -13.30
C SER A 441 42.05 -43.81 -13.09
N ILE A 442 40.76 -44.02 -13.32
CA ILE A 442 40.09 -45.29 -13.02
C ILE A 442 39.96 -46.11 -14.30
N GLU A 443 40.70 -47.21 -14.39
CA GLU A 443 40.63 -48.12 -15.53
C GLU A 443 39.48 -49.12 -15.38
N ILE A 444 38.65 -49.19 -16.41
CA ILE A 444 37.47 -50.05 -16.49
C ILE A 444 37.63 -50.93 -17.73
N LYS A 445 37.56 -52.25 -17.54
CA LYS A 445 37.49 -53.19 -18.66
C LYS A 445 36.04 -53.55 -18.93
N ILE A 446 35.58 -53.23 -20.13
CA ILE A 446 34.28 -53.69 -20.64
C ILE A 446 34.57 -54.92 -21.51
N GLU A 447 34.18 -56.09 -21.01
CA GLU A 447 34.31 -57.38 -21.70
C GLU A 447 33.01 -57.74 -22.42
N SER A 448 32.97 -58.86 -23.16
CA SER A 448 31.84 -59.27 -24.01
C SER A 448 30.56 -59.68 -23.24
N GLY A 449 30.39 -59.23 -21.99
CA GLY A 449 29.17 -59.40 -21.21
C GLY A 449 28.10 -58.37 -21.58
N ASN A 450 26.83 -58.72 -21.36
CA ASN A 450 25.70 -57.82 -21.61
C ASN A 450 25.43 -56.82 -20.47
N ILE A 451 26.33 -56.69 -19.50
CA ILE A 451 26.13 -55.85 -18.31
C ILE A 451 27.35 -54.94 -18.11
N LEU A 452 27.11 -53.66 -17.91
CA LEU A 452 28.08 -52.70 -17.41
C LEU A 452 27.84 -52.54 -15.91
N ASN A 453 28.85 -52.79 -15.09
CA ASN A 453 28.86 -52.42 -13.67
C ASN A 453 30.19 -51.73 -13.37
N VAL A 454 30.12 -50.47 -12.94
CA VAL A 454 31.28 -49.64 -12.63
C VAL A 454 31.02 -48.94 -11.31
N GLU A 455 31.95 -49.09 -10.38
CA GLU A 455 31.91 -48.43 -9.08
C GLU A 455 33.17 -47.56 -8.89
N TRP A 456 32.99 -46.37 -8.31
CA TRP A 456 34.10 -45.50 -7.93
C TRP A 456 33.76 -44.61 -6.75
N GLU A 457 34.81 -44.15 -6.06
CA GLU A 457 34.70 -43.10 -5.06
C GLU A 457 34.99 -41.73 -5.68
N THR A 458 34.19 -40.73 -5.31
CA THR A 458 34.45 -39.32 -5.62
C THR A 458 34.37 -38.49 -4.34
N ALA A 459 35.17 -37.44 -4.24
CA ALA A 459 35.21 -36.56 -3.07
C ALA A 459 34.89 -35.11 -3.49
N LEU A 460 34.05 -34.43 -2.71
CA LEU A 460 33.89 -32.97 -2.86
C LEU A 460 35.09 -32.27 -2.22
N GLU A 461 35.94 -31.65 -3.04
CA GLU A 461 37.21 -31.02 -2.63
C GLU A 461 37.05 -29.99 -1.50
N LEU A 462 35.93 -29.26 -1.46
CA LEU A 462 35.67 -28.21 -0.46
C LEU A 462 35.25 -28.72 0.93
N LEU A 463 34.79 -29.98 1.05
CA LEU A 463 34.13 -30.47 2.28
C LEU A 463 34.67 -31.83 2.76
N GLY A 464 35.50 -32.52 1.96
CA GLY A 464 36.03 -33.84 2.32
C GLY A 464 34.99 -34.98 2.36
N GLN A 465 33.70 -34.70 2.10
CA GLN A 465 32.66 -35.71 1.98
C GLN A 465 32.94 -36.60 0.77
N LYS A 466 33.08 -37.90 1.04
CA LYS A 466 33.22 -38.94 0.02
C LYS A 466 31.85 -39.50 -0.37
N PHE A 467 31.73 -39.91 -1.62
CA PHE A 467 30.56 -40.56 -2.16
C PHE A 467 30.99 -41.81 -2.93
N GLN A 468 30.24 -42.90 -2.74
CA GLN A 468 30.27 -44.05 -3.61
C GLN A 468 29.37 -43.76 -4.80
N CYS A 469 29.91 -43.83 -5.99
CA CYS A 469 29.19 -43.71 -7.25
C CYS A 469 29.20 -45.06 -7.97
N GLU A 470 28.09 -45.37 -8.63
CA GLU A 470 27.92 -46.61 -9.37
C GLU A 470 27.16 -46.34 -10.66
N VAL A 471 27.56 -46.99 -11.76
CA VAL A 471 26.80 -47.08 -12.99
C VAL A 471 26.56 -48.55 -13.29
N THR A 472 25.30 -48.97 -13.24
CA THR A 472 24.89 -50.34 -13.55
C THR A 472 23.83 -50.39 -14.62
N GLY A 473 23.90 -51.40 -15.49
CA GLY A 473 22.87 -51.59 -16.51
C GLY A 473 23.27 -52.54 -17.61
N SER A 474 22.42 -52.60 -18.63
CA SER A 474 22.56 -53.51 -19.77
C SER A 474 23.25 -52.85 -20.95
N ILE A 475 24.09 -53.62 -21.63
CA ILE A 475 24.77 -53.24 -22.87
C ILE A 475 23.98 -53.79 -24.05
N HIS A 476 23.82 -52.97 -25.08
CA HIS A 476 23.29 -53.39 -26.39
C HIS A 476 24.12 -52.73 -27.50
N ASN A 477 24.76 -53.52 -28.36
CA ASN A 477 25.64 -53.00 -29.40
C ASN A 477 26.67 -51.99 -28.84
N ALA A 478 26.75 -50.79 -29.41
CA ALA A 478 27.65 -49.73 -28.95
C ALA A 478 26.97 -48.78 -27.93
N THR A 479 25.99 -49.29 -27.17
CA THR A 479 25.18 -48.50 -26.21
C THR A 479 24.99 -49.19 -24.87
N PHE A 480 24.52 -48.40 -23.91
CA PHE A 480 24.26 -48.76 -22.53
C PHE A 480 22.91 -48.17 -22.08
N THR A 481 22.15 -48.93 -21.29
CA THR A 481 20.95 -48.46 -20.59
C THR A 481 21.00 -48.92 -19.16
N GLY A 482 20.86 -48.01 -18.21
CA GLY A 482 21.02 -48.35 -16.81
C GLY A 482 20.69 -47.22 -15.85
N VAL A 483 21.29 -47.30 -14.67
CA VAL A 483 21.08 -46.41 -13.55
C VAL A 483 22.44 -45.93 -13.04
N PHE A 484 22.56 -44.64 -12.86
CA PHE A 484 23.62 -44.02 -12.08
C PHE A 484 23.14 -43.87 -10.64
N SER A 485 23.90 -44.37 -9.66
CA SER A 485 23.63 -44.17 -8.25
C SER A 485 24.78 -43.43 -7.58
N LYS A 486 24.45 -42.55 -6.62
CA LYS A 486 25.43 -41.82 -5.80
C LYS A 486 24.97 -41.85 -4.35
N LYS A 487 25.82 -42.41 -3.49
CA LYS A 487 25.55 -42.59 -2.06
C LYS A 487 26.67 -41.99 -1.22
N PRO A 488 26.37 -41.23 -0.14
CA PRO A 488 27.41 -40.69 0.74
C PRO A 488 28.12 -41.81 1.51
N LEU A 489 29.45 -41.74 1.57
CA LEU A 489 30.30 -42.66 2.35
C LEU A 489 30.59 -42.06 3.73
N GLY A 490 30.13 -42.75 4.78
CA GLY A 490 30.26 -42.32 6.19
C GLY A 490 29.17 -41.32 6.61
N ARG A 491 28.51 -41.58 7.75
CA ARG A 491 27.58 -40.63 8.38
C ARG A 491 28.37 -39.56 9.11
N THR A 492 28.60 -38.41 8.48
CA THR A 492 28.98 -37.18 9.18
C THR A 492 27.71 -36.46 9.61
N SER A 493 27.62 -36.16 10.90
CA SER A 493 26.51 -35.50 11.59
C SER A 493 25.90 -34.34 10.79
N GLN A 494 24.56 -34.37 10.68
CA GLN A 494 23.62 -33.30 10.28
C GLN A 494 24.27 -32.01 9.71
N ASN A 495 24.43 -31.96 8.38
CA ASN A 495 24.50 -30.69 7.66
C ASN A 495 23.12 -30.43 7.05
N LEU A 496 22.33 -29.53 7.64
CA LEU A 496 20.96 -29.18 7.22
C LEU A 496 20.86 -28.47 5.86
N PHE A 497 21.99 -28.10 5.25
CA PHE A 497 22.03 -27.26 4.06
C PHE A 497 22.27 -28.01 2.73
N PHE A 498 22.46 -29.34 2.73
CA PHE A 498 22.68 -30.10 1.49
C PHE A 498 21.94 -31.43 1.44
N ASP A 499 21.45 -31.76 0.24
CA ASP A 499 20.80 -33.02 -0.08
C ASP A 499 21.79 -34.19 0.04
N GLN A 500 21.78 -34.86 1.20
CA GLN A 500 22.54 -36.08 1.50
C GLN A 500 21.81 -37.36 1.09
N GLN A 501 20.74 -37.26 0.28
CA GLN A 501 19.97 -38.44 -0.11
C GLN A 501 20.71 -39.27 -1.16
N ASP A 502 20.47 -40.58 -1.09
CA ASP A 502 20.83 -41.51 -2.15
C ASP A 502 20.19 -41.04 -3.45
N ARG A 503 21.00 -40.65 -4.43
CA ARG A 503 20.52 -40.21 -5.73
C ARG A 503 20.61 -41.36 -6.71
N SER A 504 19.51 -41.64 -7.40
CA SER A 504 19.43 -42.65 -8.45
C SER A 504 18.84 -41.99 -9.70
N ILE A 505 19.55 -42.07 -10.82
CA ILE A 505 19.20 -41.42 -12.10
C ILE A 505 19.20 -42.49 -13.18
N GLU A 506 18.08 -42.67 -13.87
CA GLU A 506 18.06 -43.50 -15.07
C GLU A 506 18.90 -42.82 -16.17
N CYS A 507 19.76 -43.59 -16.83
CA CYS A 507 20.68 -43.06 -17.81
C CYS A 507 20.86 -43.98 -19.01
N PHE A 508 21.27 -43.36 -20.11
CA PHE A 508 21.67 -44.01 -21.34
C PHE A 508 23.13 -43.70 -21.62
N GLY A 509 23.78 -44.54 -22.41
CA GLY A 509 25.13 -44.28 -22.87
C GLY A 509 25.38 -44.78 -24.28
N TYR A 510 26.31 -44.13 -24.97
CA TYR A 510 26.72 -44.51 -26.32
C TYR A 510 28.19 -44.23 -26.56
N VAL A 511 28.80 -45.02 -27.43
CA VAL A 511 30.18 -44.79 -27.88
C VAL A 511 30.19 -43.73 -28.99
N ASP A 512 30.95 -42.66 -28.78
CA ASP A 512 31.30 -41.66 -29.79
C ASP A 512 32.82 -41.58 -29.91
N LYS A 513 33.35 -42.17 -31.00
CA LYS A 513 34.79 -42.28 -31.24
C LYS A 513 35.50 -42.98 -30.07
N ASN A 514 36.26 -42.22 -29.29
CA ASN A 514 37.05 -42.70 -28.14
C ASN A 514 36.40 -42.32 -26.80
N SER A 515 35.11 -41.96 -26.80
CA SER A 515 34.38 -41.59 -25.59
C SER A 515 33.12 -42.44 -25.43
N LEU A 516 32.88 -42.93 -24.22
CA LEU A 516 31.59 -43.47 -23.81
C LEU A 516 30.86 -42.34 -23.08
N ILE A 517 29.91 -41.74 -23.79
CA ILE A 517 29.08 -40.65 -23.27
C ILE A 517 27.91 -41.27 -22.53
N ILE A 518 27.70 -40.86 -21.28
CA ILE A 518 26.55 -41.26 -20.47
C ILE A 518 25.72 -40.01 -20.17
N PHE A 519 24.42 -40.08 -20.37
CA PHE A 519 23.49 -38.96 -20.23
C PHE A 519 22.19 -39.43 -19.54
N PRO A 520 21.53 -38.56 -18.77
CA PRO A 520 20.31 -38.92 -18.04
C PRO A 520 19.16 -39.20 -19.01
N ARG A 521 18.17 -39.98 -18.57
CA ARG A 521 16.95 -40.23 -19.35
C ARG A 521 16.08 -38.98 -19.45
N SER A 522 15.95 -38.23 -18.35
CA SER A 522 15.21 -36.97 -18.27
C SER A 522 16.15 -35.75 -18.23
N ASN A 523 15.65 -34.60 -18.72
CA ASN A 523 16.38 -33.32 -18.67
C ASN A 523 16.39 -32.66 -17.29
N ASP A 524 15.47 -33.06 -16.42
CA ASP A 524 15.38 -32.53 -15.05
C ASP A 524 16.44 -33.14 -14.13
N GLU A 525 17.17 -34.14 -14.63
CA GLU A 525 18.22 -34.83 -13.92
C GLU A 525 19.59 -34.42 -14.47
N ALA A 526 20.58 -34.33 -13.59
CA ALA A 526 21.94 -33.98 -13.97
C ALA A 526 22.88 -35.08 -13.51
N LEU A 527 23.57 -35.71 -14.47
CA LEU A 527 24.69 -36.59 -14.16
C LEU A 527 25.95 -35.76 -13.87
N PRO A 528 26.80 -36.21 -12.94
CA PRO A 528 28.11 -35.62 -12.73
C PRO A 528 28.98 -35.64 -14.00
N SER A 529 29.82 -34.62 -14.18
CA SER A 529 30.70 -34.51 -15.36
C SER A 529 31.76 -35.62 -15.43
N ASP A 530 32.09 -36.23 -14.30
CA ASP A 530 33.08 -37.30 -14.17
C ASP A 530 32.56 -38.68 -14.60
N VAL A 531 31.31 -38.81 -15.03
CA VAL A 531 30.71 -40.08 -15.52
C VAL A 531 31.13 -40.44 -16.95
N THR A 532 31.74 -39.50 -17.69
CA THR A 532 32.22 -39.77 -19.07
C THR A 532 33.51 -40.60 -19.06
N MET A 533 33.57 -41.65 -19.87
CA MET A 533 34.76 -42.50 -19.98
C MET A 533 35.47 -42.29 -21.32
N HIS A 534 36.79 -42.44 -21.33
CA HIS A 534 37.62 -42.32 -22.53
C HIS A 534 38.38 -43.61 -22.81
N ARG A 535 38.49 -44.02 -24.07
CA ARG A 535 39.22 -45.25 -24.44
C ARG A 535 40.71 -45.08 -24.11
N LYS A 536 41.28 -46.08 -23.45
CA LYS A 536 42.70 -46.10 -23.06
C LYS A 536 43.61 -46.33 -24.26
#